data_AF-A0AAJ6D4L4-F1
#
_entry.id   AF-A0AAJ6D4L4-F1
#
_cell.length_a   1.000
_cell.length_b   1.000
_cell.length_c   1.000
_cell.angle_alpha   90.00
_cell.angle_beta   90.00
_cell.angle_gamma   90.00
#
_symmetry.space_group_name_H-M   'P 1'
#
loop_
_entity.id
_entity.type
_entity.pdbx_description
1 polymer ?
#
loop_
_entity_poly.entity_id
_entity_poly.type
_entity_poly.pdbx_seq_one_letter_code
_entity_poly.pdbx_strand_id
1 'polypeptide(L)' 'MPWMSFDGGSTVGRQGSEGGVIVLDEEHSAGARITLERCDRVPFAITCGLYGNMVHTVFIGSEQEGWTPSM' A
#
# COMPACT_ATOMS: atom_id res chain seq x y z
N MET A 1 9.92 -15.39 0.44
CA MET A 1 8.99 -15.40 -0.71
C MET A 1 8.85 -13.95 -1.16
N PRO A 2 8.69 -13.65 -2.46
CA PRO A 2 8.62 -12.26 -2.91
C PRO A 2 7.24 -11.66 -2.64
N TRP A 3 7.21 -10.34 -2.48
CA TRP A 3 5.99 -9.54 -2.66
C TRP A 3 5.59 -9.58 -4.14
N MET A 4 4.28 -9.57 -4.40
CA MET A 4 3.71 -9.67 -5.74
C MET A 4 2.55 -8.68 -5.88
N SER A 5 2.27 -8.21 -7.10
CA SER A 5 1.13 -7.32 -7.33
C SER A 5 -0.18 -7.98 -6.89
N PHE A 6 -0.92 -7.29 -6.02
CA PHE A 6 -2.22 -7.75 -5.55
C PHE A 6 -3.22 -7.82 -6.71
N ASP A 7 -3.98 -8.93 -6.82
CA ASP A 7 -4.98 -9.16 -7.87
C ASP A 7 -4.45 -8.88 -9.29
N GLY A 8 -3.20 -9.28 -9.56
CA GLY A 8 -2.55 -9.05 -10.84
C GLY A 8 -2.35 -7.56 -11.20
N GLY A 9 -2.36 -6.67 -10.20
CA GLY A 9 -2.23 -5.23 -10.36
C GLY A 9 -3.52 -4.50 -10.73
N SER A 10 -4.68 -5.18 -10.70
CA SER A 10 -5.96 -4.60 -11.15
C SER A 10 -6.43 -3.39 -10.32
N THR A 11 -5.90 -3.25 -9.10
CA THR A 11 -6.26 -2.21 -8.12
C THR A 11 -5.49 -0.90 -8.33
N VAL A 12 -4.34 -0.93 -9.00
CA VAL A 12 -3.55 0.28 -9.25
C VAL A 12 -4.34 1.26 -10.10
N GLY A 13 -4.34 2.54 -9.70
CA GLY A 13 -5.14 3.60 -10.32
C GLY A 13 -6.58 3.68 -9.82
N ARG A 14 -7.04 2.74 -8.98
CA ARG A 14 -8.35 2.83 -8.31
C ARG A 14 -8.24 3.59 -6.99
N GLN A 15 -9.40 3.97 -6.46
CA GLN A 15 -9.49 4.57 -5.14
C GLN A 15 -9.20 3.53 -4.05
N GLY A 16 -8.30 3.85 -3.12
CA GLY A 16 -7.98 3.01 -1.97
C GLY A 16 -8.82 3.34 -0.73
N SER A 17 -8.47 2.70 0.39
CA SER A 17 -9.23 2.79 1.65
C SER A 17 -9.10 4.14 2.33
N GLU A 18 -8.00 4.84 2.12
CA GLU A 18 -7.77 6.19 2.66
C GLU A 18 -8.30 7.28 1.72
N GLY A 19 -8.97 6.89 0.63
CA GLY A 19 -9.59 7.78 -0.33
C GLY A 19 -8.64 8.37 -1.37
N GLY A 20 -7.38 7.93 -1.40
CA GLY A 20 -6.41 8.31 -2.42
C GLY A 20 -6.44 7.39 -3.63
N VAL A 21 -5.57 7.67 -4.60
CA VAL A 21 -5.32 6.80 -5.75
C VAL A 21 -4.22 5.81 -5.39
N ILE A 22 -4.51 4.52 -5.53
CA ILE A 22 -3.52 3.45 -5.32
C ILE A 22 -2.41 3.57 -6.38
N VAL A 23 -1.17 3.71 -5.93
CA VAL A 23 0.03 3.78 -6.79
C VAL A 23 0.90 2.53 -6.68
N LEU A 24 0.79 1.78 -5.57
CA LEU A 24 1.40 0.46 -5.37
C LEU A 24 0.47 -0.38 -4.50
N ASP A 25 0.33 -1.66 -4.84
CA ASP A 25 -0.48 -2.61 -4.08
C ASP A 25 0.10 -4.02 -4.24
N GLU A 26 0.65 -4.54 -3.17
CA GLU A 26 1.37 -5.81 -3.17
C GLU A 26 0.87 -6.73 -2.06
N GLU A 27 0.86 -8.03 -2.34
CA GLU A 27 0.61 -9.08 -1.37
C GLU A 27 1.81 -10.02 -1.21
N HIS A 28 1.94 -10.56 -0.01
CA HIS A 28 2.92 -11.57 0.33
C HIS A 28 2.20 -12.88 0.64
N SER A 29 2.73 -14.00 0.14
CA SER A 29 2.10 -15.33 0.27
C SER A 29 1.92 -15.83 1.71
N ALA A 30 2.58 -15.20 2.68
CA ALA A 30 2.36 -15.44 4.11
C ALA A 30 1.15 -14.69 4.70
N GLY A 31 0.34 -14.04 3.86
CA GLY A 31 -0.91 -13.40 4.28
C GLY A 31 -0.78 -11.94 4.70
N ALA A 32 0.12 -11.19 4.05
CA ALA A 32 0.25 -9.75 4.25
C ALA A 32 -0.09 -8.99 2.96
N ARG A 33 -0.56 -7.75 3.08
CA ARG A 33 -0.78 -6.83 1.96
C ARG A 33 -0.31 -5.44 2.34
N ILE A 34 0.34 -4.75 1.42
CA ILE A 34 0.76 -3.36 1.56
C ILE A 34 0.22 -2.56 0.38
N THR A 35 -0.36 -1.41 0.68
CA THR A 35 -0.94 -0.50 -0.32
C THR A 35 -0.39 0.90 -0.06
N LEU A 36 0.09 1.56 -1.12
CA LEU A 36 0.48 2.96 -1.11
C LEU A 36 -0.55 3.75 -1.91
N GLU A 37 -1.16 4.74 -1.27
CA GLU A 37 -2.11 5.67 -1.87
C GLU A 37 -1.51 7.07 -1.96
N ARG A 38 -1.67 7.75 -3.10
CA ARG A 38 -1.44 9.19 -3.22
C ARG A 38 -2.76 9.90 -2.90
N CYS A 39 -2.74 10.75 -1.87
CA CYS A 39 -3.95 11.37 -1.30
C CYS A 39 -3.86 12.91 -1.37
N ASP A 40 -5.01 13.59 -1.30
CA ASP A 40 -5.08 15.06 -1.48
C ASP A 40 -4.75 15.87 -0.22
N ARG A 41 -5.13 15.37 0.97
CA ARG A 41 -5.00 16.10 2.25
C ARG A 41 -3.73 15.73 3.03
N VAL A 42 -3.35 14.47 2.96
CA VAL A 42 -2.10 13.89 3.44
C VAL A 42 -1.41 13.37 2.17
N PRO A 43 -0.16 13.74 1.84
CA PRO A 43 0.37 13.47 0.50
C PRO A 43 0.34 11.99 0.13
N PHE A 44 0.63 11.11 1.08
CA PHE A 44 0.54 9.67 0.87
C PHE A 44 0.08 8.95 2.13
N ALA A 45 -0.57 7.80 1.92
CA ALA A 45 -0.93 6.86 2.96
C ALA A 45 -0.37 5.48 2.62
N ILE A 46 0.27 4.83 3.60
CA ILE A 46 0.71 3.44 3.50
C ILE A 46 -0.15 2.62 4.43
N THR A 47 -0.92 1.69 3.87
CA THR A 47 -1.76 0.75 4.61
C THR A 47 -1.12 -0.63 4.54
N CYS A 48 -0.77 -1.20 5.69
CA CYS A 48 -0.26 -2.56 5.81
C CYS A 48 -1.24 -3.42 6.60
N GLY A 49 -1.65 -4.55 6.03
CA GLY A 49 -2.55 -5.51 6.63
C GLY A 49 -1.92 -6.88 6.77
N LEU A 50 -2.18 -7.53 7.91
CA LEU A 50 -2.03 -8.96 8.09
C LEU A 50 -3.44 -9.57 8.11
N TYR A 51 -3.74 -10.43 7.13
CA TYR A 51 -5.08 -10.96 6.95
C TYR A 51 -5.57 -11.68 8.22
N GLY A 52 -6.75 -11.27 8.70
CA GLY A 52 -7.37 -11.80 9.92
C GLY A 52 -6.77 -11.34 11.24
N ASN A 53 -5.80 -10.41 11.22
CA ASN A 53 -5.12 -9.94 12.44
C ASN A 53 -5.20 -8.42 12.61
N MET A 54 -4.45 -7.67 11.80
CA MET A 54 -4.34 -6.22 11.95
C MET A 54 -4.34 -5.50 10.61
N VAL A 55 -4.77 -4.24 10.66
CA VAL A 55 -4.56 -3.25 9.61
C VAL A 55 -3.98 -2.02 10.28
N HIS A 56 -2.93 -1.46 9.70
CA HIS A 56 -2.29 -0.26 10.20
C HIS A 56 -1.96 0.68 9.04
N THR A 57 -2.31 1.95 9.22
CA THR A 57 -2.07 3.00 8.23
C THR A 57 -1.12 4.04 8.82
N VAL A 58 -0.11 4.44 8.05
CA VAL A 58 0.74 5.59 8.34
C VAL A 58 0.63 6.63 7.22
N PHE A 59 0.78 7.90 7.58
CA PHE A 59 0.72 9.02 6.65
C PHE A 59 2.09 9.67 6.55
N ILE A 60 2.52 9.97 5.33
CA ILE A 60 3.85 10.53 5.05
C ILE A 60 3.75 11.76 4.13
N GLY A 61 4.78 12.61 4.18
CA GLY A 61 4.81 13.87 3.46
C GLY A 61 5.29 13.74 2.01
N SER A 62 5.98 12.66 1.66
CA SER A 62 6.50 12.44 0.32
C SER A 62 6.57 10.97 -0.09
N GLU A 63 6.57 10.71 -1.39
CA GLU A 63 6.68 9.35 -1.95
C GLU A 63 8.03 8.69 -1.59
N GLN A 64 9.10 9.48 -1.51
CA GLN A 64 10.43 9.00 -1.14
C GLN A 64 10.51 8.48 0.30
N GLU A 65 9.75 9.06 1.24
CA GLU A 65 9.67 8.56 2.62
C GLU A 65 9.00 7.19 2.69
N GLY A 66 8.12 6.88 1.74
CA GLY A 66 7.38 5.63 1.68
C GLY A 66 8.09 4.53 0.91
N TRP A 67 9.19 4.87 0.25
CA TRP A 67 9.94 3.96 -0.59
C TRP A 67 11.10 3.35 0.20
N THR A 68 10.91 2.15 0.72
CA THR A 68 12.03 1.32 1.20
C THR A 68 12.61 0.53 0.03
N PRO A 69 13.87 0.76 -0.38
CA PRO A 69 14.53 -0.10 -1.36
C PRO A 69 14.59 -1.52 -0.80
N SER A 70 14.13 -2.50 -1.57
CA SER A 70 14.35 -3.92 -1.27
C SER A 70 15.87 -4.20 -1.26
N MET A 71 16.38 -4.63 -0.10
CA MET A 71 17.73 -5.18 0.08
C MET A 71 17.76 -6.65 -0.29
#